data_AF-A0A2K3LXX7-F1
#
_entry.id   AF-A0A2K3LXX7-F1
#
_cell.length_a   1.000
_cell.length_b   1.000
_cell.length_c   1.000
_cell.angle_alpha   90.00
_cell.angle_beta   90.00
_cell.angle_gamma   90.00
#
_symmetry.space_group_name_H-M   'P 1'
#
loop_
_entity.id
_entity.type
_entity.pdbx_description
1 polymer ?
#
loop_
_entity_poly.entity_id
_entity_poly.type
_entity_poly.pdbx_seq_one_letter_code
_entity_poly.pdbx_strand_id
1 'polypeptide(L)'
;RAPEPQVKQAKALEPKDEEEELEEEDEDEHGDTLCGACGENYGTDEFWICCDICEKWFHGKCVKITPARAEHIKQYKCPSCSNNKRARP
;
A
#
# COMPACT_ATOMS: atom_id res chain seq x y z
N ARG A 1 60.40 42.95 -5.58
CA ARG A 1 59.03 43.29 -5.12
C ARG A 1 58.08 42.83 -6.21
N ALA A 2 57.39 41.71 -5.98
CA ALA A 2 56.50 41.08 -6.95
C ALA A 2 55.36 42.02 -7.38
N PRO A 3 54.76 41.75 -8.54
CA PRO A 3 53.43 41.14 -8.45
C PRO A 3 53.25 40.00 -9.46
N GLU A 4 52.69 38.88 -8.98
CA GLU A 4 52.10 37.85 -9.81
C GLU A 4 50.71 38.31 -10.26
N PRO A 5 50.34 38.09 -11.54
CA PRO A 5 48.93 38.00 -11.84
C PRO A 5 48.66 36.94 -12.90
N GLN A 6 47.93 35.87 -12.54
CA GLN A 6 47.08 35.17 -13.51
C GLN A 6 46.22 34.07 -12.89
N VAL A 7 45.09 34.49 -12.30
CA VAL A 7 43.87 33.68 -12.33
C VAL A 7 43.25 33.83 -13.73
N LYS A 8 43.34 32.76 -14.50
CA LYS A 8 42.80 32.56 -15.85
C LYS A 8 42.10 31.19 -15.78
N GLN A 9 40.90 30.91 -16.27
CA GLN A 9 39.98 31.59 -17.16
C GLN A 9 38.56 31.18 -16.75
N ALA A 10 37.59 32.07 -16.95
CA ALA A 10 36.25 31.66 -17.31
C ALA A 10 36.19 31.53 -18.84
N LYS A 11 35.54 30.47 -19.35
CA LYS A 11 34.52 30.46 -20.43
C LYS A 11 34.44 29.13 -21.20
N ALA A 12 33.30 28.46 -20.97
CA ALA A 12 32.32 28.05 -21.99
C ALA A 12 32.45 26.71 -22.75
N LEU A 13 31.29 26.02 -22.78
CA LEU A 13 30.69 25.17 -23.83
C LEU A 13 30.71 23.63 -23.63
N GLU A 14 29.49 23.11 -23.68
CA GLU A 14 28.91 21.76 -23.46
C GLU A 14 29.18 20.80 -24.66
N PRO A 15 28.54 19.61 -24.86
CA PRO A 15 27.58 18.81 -24.05
C PRO A 15 27.78 17.24 -24.12
N LYS A 16 26.81 16.52 -23.51
CA LYS A 16 26.40 15.10 -23.69
C LYS A 16 27.26 14.01 -23.04
N ASP A 17 26.71 13.30 -22.06
CA ASP A 17 26.20 11.92 -22.23
C ASP A 17 25.60 11.41 -20.91
N GLU A 18 24.53 10.59 -21.01
CA GLU A 18 24.12 9.48 -20.11
C GLU A 18 24.03 9.78 -18.58
N GLU A 19 23.00 9.42 -17.81
CA GLU A 19 21.95 8.42 -17.87
C GLU A 19 21.04 8.71 -16.64
N GLU A 20 19.74 8.53 -16.81
CA GLU A 20 18.78 8.00 -15.82
C GLU A 20 19.02 8.29 -14.31
N GLU A 21 18.19 9.16 -13.71
CA GLU A 21 17.76 8.92 -12.32
C GLU A 21 16.23 8.92 -12.34
N LEU A 22 15.74 7.70 -12.54
CA LEU A 22 14.35 7.29 -12.51
C LEU A 22 13.78 7.58 -11.12
N GLU A 23 12.68 8.32 -11.14
CA GLU A 23 11.59 8.44 -10.15
C GLU A 23 11.76 7.57 -8.90
N GLU A 24 12.02 8.18 -7.73
CA GLU A 24 12.01 7.44 -6.47
C GLU A 24 10.63 6.80 -6.25
N GLU A 25 10.65 5.47 -6.24
CA GLU A 25 9.55 4.52 -6.20
C GLU A 25 8.78 4.65 -4.87
N ASP A 26 7.74 5.48 -4.85
CA ASP A 26 6.71 5.50 -3.81
C ASP A 26 5.71 4.34 -4.07
N GLU A 27 6.16 3.09 -3.94
CA GLU A 27 5.32 1.90 -4.15
C GLU A 27 4.97 1.14 -2.86
N ASP A 28 5.28 1.69 -1.68
CA ASP A 28 5.09 0.99 -0.40
C ASP A 28 3.83 1.38 0.39
N GLU A 29 2.87 2.11 -0.20
CA GLU A 29 1.66 2.55 0.55
C GLU A 29 0.36 1.83 0.17
N HIS A 30 0.35 0.99 -0.88
CA HIS A 30 -0.90 0.40 -1.40
C HIS A 30 -0.87 -1.09 -1.78
N GLY A 31 0.16 -1.86 -1.38
CA GLY A 31 0.35 -3.25 -1.85
C GLY A 31 -0.28 -4.37 -1.01
N ASP A 32 -0.29 -4.26 0.32
CA ASP A 32 -0.56 -5.42 1.19
C ASP A 32 -1.86 -5.27 1.99
N THR A 33 -3.01 -5.31 1.31
CA THR A 33 -4.27 -5.52 2.03
C THR A 33 -4.24 -6.93 2.65
N LEU A 34 -3.94 -7.00 3.96
CA LEU A 34 -3.85 -8.26 4.70
C LEU A 34 -5.23 -8.72 5.18
N CYS A 35 -5.49 -10.02 5.08
CA CYS A 35 -6.70 -10.62 5.59
C CYS A 35 -6.71 -10.54 7.12
N GLY A 36 -7.70 -9.85 7.69
CA GLY A 36 -7.85 -9.69 9.15
C GLY A 36 -8.12 -10.98 9.93
N ALA A 37 -8.22 -12.13 9.26
CA ALA A 37 -8.40 -13.44 9.87
C ALA A 37 -7.17 -14.36 9.75
N CYS A 38 -6.43 -14.35 8.63
CA CYS A 38 -5.26 -15.21 8.42
C CYS A 38 -3.93 -14.46 8.27
N GLY A 39 -3.93 -13.14 8.08
CA GLY A 39 -2.74 -12.33 7.92
C GLY A 39 -2.06 -12.42 6.55
N GLU A 40 -2.64 -13.17 5.61
CA GLU A 40 -2.12 -13.31 4.24
C GLU A 40 -2.57 -12.15 3.36
N ASN A 41 -1.75 -11.84 2.36
CA ASN A 41 -1.96 -10.77 1.38
C ASN A 41 -2.93 -11.16 0.25
N TYR A 42 -3.23 -10.20 -0.62
CA TYR A 42 -4.19 -10.32 -1.72
C TYR A 42 -3.73 -11.36 -2.76
N GLY A 43 -4.39 -12.53 -2.76
CA GLY A 43 -4.26 -13.52 -3.82
C GLY A 43 -5.10 -13.15 -5.05
N THR A 44 -4.58 -13.39 -6.26
CA THR A 44 -5.17 -12.98 -7.55
C THR A 44 -6.52 -13.62 -7.92
N ASP A 45 -7.02 -14.59 -7.15
CA ASP A 45 -8.30 -15.29 -7.42
C ASP A 45 -9.17 -15.50 -6.17
N GLU A 46 -8.87 -14.83 -5.06
CA GLU A 46 -9.62 -15.04 -3.81
C GLU A 46 -10.73 -13.99 -3.66
N PHE A 47 -11.90 -14.40 -3.20
CA PHE A 47 -13.01 -13.47 -2.93
C PHE A 47 -12.78 -12.76 -1.57
N TRP A 48 -12.96 -11.44 -1.53
CA TRP A 48 -12.78 -10.62 -0.33
C TRP A 48 -14.05 -9.86 0.07
N ILE A 49 -14.18 -9.60 1.36
CA ILE A 49 -15.28 -8.82 1.95
C ILE A 49 -14.78 -7.90 3.06
N CYS A 50 -15.25 -6.65 3.07
CA CYS A 50 -14.91 -5.64 4.09
C CYS A 50 -15.96 -5.62 5.21
N CYS A 51 -15.52 -5.59 6.48
CA CYS A 51 -16.39 -5.51 7.65
C CYS A 51 -16.83 -4.07 7.95
N ASP A 52 -18.13 -3.80 8.05
CA ASP A 52 -18.68 -2.47 8.35
C ASP A 52 -18.38 -1.94 9.77
N ILE A 53 -17.80 -2.76 10.65
CA ILE A 53 -17.55 -2.39 12.05
C ILE A 53 -16.08 -2.04 12.32
N CYS A 54 -15.16 -2.75 11.68
CA CYS A 54 -13.73 -2.53 11.87
C CYS A 54 -13.00 -2.17 10.58
N GLU A 55 -13.73 -2.09 9.47
CA GLU A 55 -13.23 -1.69 8.15
C GLU A 55 -12.06 -2.55 7.64
N LYS A 56 -11.90 -3.74 8.22
CA LYS A 56 -10.89 -4.72 7.82
C LYS A 56 -11.42 -5.60 6.68
N TRP A 57 -10.49 -5.99 5.83
CA TRP A 57 -10.69 -6.90 4.71
C TRP A 57 -10.45 -8.35 5.11
N PHE A 58 -11.26 -9.26 4.56
CA PHE A 58 -11.17 -10.69 4.86
C PHE A 58 -11.40 -11.53 3.61
N HIS A 59 -10.63 -12.60 3.46
CA HIS A 59 -10.97 -13.68 2.53
C HIS A 59 -12.33 -14.29 2.90
N GLY A 60 -13.23 -14.43 1.94
CA GLY A 60 -14.54 -15.07 2.14
C GLY A 60 -14.41 -16.46 2.74
N LYS A 61 -13.40 -17.24 2.33
CA LYS A 61 -13.06 -18.54 2.94
C LYS A 61 -12.72 -18.43 4.44
N CYS A 62 -11.91 -17.45 4.83
CA CYS A 62 -11.50 -17.26 6.24
C CYS A 62 -12.67 -16.90 7.16
N VAL A 63 -13.71 -16.26 6.62
CA VAL A 63 -14.90 -15.85 7.38
C VAL A 63 -16.17 -16.64 7.03
N LYS A 64 -16.05 -17.68 6.20
CA LYS A 64 -17.14 -18.55 5.73
C LYS A 64 -18.28 -17.76 5.04
N ILE A 65 -17.92 -16.80 4.20
CA ILE A 65 -18.82 -16.05 3.32
C ILE A 65 -18.51 -16.42 1.88
N THR A 66 -19.54 -16.86 1.16
CA THR A 66 -19.47 -17.08 -0.28
C THR A 66 -19.87 -15.80 -1.04
N PRO A 67 -19.41 -15.60 -2.29
CA PRO A 67 -19.83 -14.47 -3.12
C PRO A 67 -21.35 -14.33 -3.20
N ALA A 68 -22.06 -15.45 -3.46
CA ALA A 68 -23.52 -15.48 -3.51
C ALA A 68 -24.19 -15.00 -2.20
N ARG A 69 -23.56 -15.26 -1.04
CA ARG A 69 -24.06 -14.75 0.24
C ARG A 69 -23.77 -13.26 0.38
N ALA A 70 -22.60 -12.79 -0.07
CA ALA A 70 -22.21 -11.38 -0.02
C ALA A 70 -23.13 -10.50 -0.85
N GLU A 71 -23.62 -10.97 -2.01
CA GLU A 71 -24.61 -10.25 -2.84
C GLU A 71 -25.90 -9.90 -2.07
N HIS A 72 -26.25 -10.68 -1.05
CA HIS A 72 -27.46 -10.48 -0.25
C HIS A 72 -27.19 -9.79 1.10
N ILE A 73 -25.93 -9.52 1.44
CA ILE A 73 -25.54 -8.87 2.70
C ILE A 73 -25.45 -7.36 2.47
N LYS A 74 -26.32 -6.60 3.15
CA LYS A 74 -26.26 -5.12 3.14
C LYS A 74 -25.19 -4.56 4.07
N GLN A 75 -24.96 -5.23 5.19
CA GLN A 75 -23.94 -4.89 6.18
C GLN A 75 -23.30 -6.18 6.68
N TYR A 76 -22.02 -6.34 6.39
CA TYR A 76 -21.22 -7.46 6.82
C TYR A 76 -20.50 -7.16 8.13
N LYS A 77 -20.67 -8.08 9.08
CA LYS A 77 -20.00 -8.04 10.38
C LYS A 77 -19.09 -9.25 10.54
N CYS A 78 -17.78 -9.02 10.63
CA CYS A 78 -16.82 -10.11 10.78
C CYS A 78 -17.04 -10.90 12.09
N PRO A 79 -16.54 -12.14 12.19
CA PRO A 79 -16.71 -12.99 13.38
C PRO A 79 -16.21 -12.31 14.66
N SER A 80 -15.10 -11.59 14.58
CA SER A 80 -14.51 -10.86 15.71
C SER A 80 -15.47 -9.78 16.23
N CYS A 81 -15.98 -8.92 15.34
CA CYS A 81 -16.94 -7.89 15.72
C CYS A 81 -18.28 -8.49 16.16
N SER A 82 -18.72 -9.59 15.55
CA SER A 82 -19.97 -10.28 15.88
C SER A 82 -19.95 -10.89 17.28
N ASN A 83 -18.81 -11.42 17.71
CA ASN A 83 -18.63 -12.00 19.03
C ASN A 83 -18.28 -10.98 20.13
N ASN A 84 -17.80 -9.79 19.77
CA ASN A 84 -17.39 -8.75 20.71
C ASN A 84 -18.54 -8.02 21.44
N LYS A 85 -19.62 -8.73 21.80
CA LYS A 85 -20.74 -8.20 22.58
C LYS A 85 -20.37 -7.90 24.05
N ARG A 86 -19.09 -8.04 24.43
CA ARG A 86 -18.60 -8.00 25.83
C ARG A 86 -17.45 -7.02 26.07
N ALA A 87 -17.13 -6.13 25.15
CA ALA A 87 -16.35 -4.94 25.48
C ALA A 87 -17.29 -3.73 25.63
N ARG A 88 -18.18 -3.80 26.63
CA ARG A 88 -18.78 -2.61 27.22
C ARG A 88 -18.00 -2.38 28.52
N PRO A 89 -17.41 -1.19 28.76
CA PRO A 89 -16.88 -0.86 30.08
C PRO A 89 -17.98 -0.95 31.15
#